data_AF-A0AB36YJF8-F1
#
_entry.id   AF-A0AB36YJF8-F1
#
_cell.length_a   1.000
_cell.length_b   1.000
_cell.length_c   1.000
_cell.angle_alpha   90.00
_cell.angle_beta   90.00
_cell.angle_gamma   90.00
#
_symmetry.space_group_name_H-M   'P 1'
#
loop_
_entity.id
_entity.type
_entity.pdbx_description
1 polymer ?
#
loop_
_entity_poly.entity_id
_entity_poly.type
_entity_poly.pdbx_seq_one_letter_code
_entity_poly.pdbx_strand_id
1 'polypeptide(L)'
;IRVNGLQRVSAGSVFGALPLNVGDQADDRRLVDSTRSLFKTGFFQDIQLSRDGNVLIINVVERPSVSSIEIEGNKAISTEDLMKGLKQSGLAEGEIFQRATLEGVRNELQRQYVAQGRYSAEVDAEVVPQPRNRVALKIKINEGTVAAIQHINIVGNNVFDDETLGQLFELKTTNWLSFFKNDDKYAREKLSGDLERLRSYYLDRGYINMDIASTQVSITPDKKHVYITVNINEGEKYTVRDVKLSGDLKVPEDQVKSLLLVQPGQVFSRKVMTTTSELITRRLGNEGYTFANVNGVPQPNDQDHTVDIMFVVDPGKRAYVNRINYRGNTKTEDEVLRREMRQMEGGWASTYLIDQSKTRLERLGFFKEVNVETPQVP
;
A
#
# COMPACT_ATOMS: atom_id res chain seq x y z
N ILE A 1 -18.83 37.68 28.63
CA ILE A 1 -18.65 37.28 27.21
C ILE A 1 -20.04 36.95 26.68
N ARG A 2 -20.43 37.50 25.52
CA ARG A 2 -21.70 37.24 24.84
C ARG A 2 -21.42 36.54 23.51
N VAL A 3 -22.15 35.48 23.18
CA VAL A 3 -22.00 34.75 21.92
C VAL A 3 -23.29 34.84 21.12
N ASN A 4 -23.19 35.23 19.85
CA ASN A 4 -24.31 35.35 18.92
C ASN A 4 -24.09 34.46 17.70
N GLY A 5 -25.18 33.97 17.09
CA GLY A 5 -25.12 33.20 15.84
C GLY A 5 -25.01 31.67 16.02
N LEU A 6 -25.07 31.19 17.27
CA LEU A 6 -25.20 29.76 17.56
C LEU A 6 -26.59 29.24 17.16
N GLN A 7 -26.61 28.05 16.60
CA GLN A 7 -27.82 27.33 16.21
C GLN A 7 -27.82 25.91 16.78
N ARG A 8 -26.75 25.13 16.53
CA ARG A 8 -26.62 23.74 16.99
C ARG A 8 -25.50 23.56 18.01
N VAL A 9 -24.47 24.42 17.96
CA VAL A 9 -23.34 24.34 18.89
C VAL A 9 -23.73 24.97 20.21
N SER A 10 -23.44 24.28 21.31
CA SER A 10 -23.76 24.79 22.64
C SER A 10 -22.83 25.97 23.01
N ALA A 11 -23.35 26.95 23.74
CA ALA A 11 -22.52 28.04 24.26
C ALA A 11 -21.37 27.52 25.15
N GLY A 12 -21.59 26.42 25.87
CA GLY A 12 -20.55 25.77 26.68
C GLY A 12 -19.36 25.27 25.86
N SER A 13 -19.60 24.76 24.64
CA SER A 13 -18.53 24.35 23.72
C SER A 13 -17.67 25.54 23.26
N VAL A 14 -18.29 26.71 23.07
CA VAL A 14 -17.56 27.96 22.74
C VAL A 14 -16.74 28.41 23.95
N PHE A 15 -17.33 28.44 25.14
CA PHE A 15 -16.61 28.87 26.35
C PHE A 15 -15.46 27.92 26.73
N GLY A 16 -15.63 26.61 26.56
CA GLY A 16 -14.56 25.64 26.81
C GLY A 16 -13.39 25.72 25.83
N ALA A 17 -13.62 26.22 24.61
CA ALA A 17 -12.59 26.39 23.60
C ALA A 17 -11.89 27.77 23.67
N LEU A 18 -12.39 28.70 24.48
CA LEU A 18 -11.83 30.03 24.64
C LEU A 18 -10.71 30.03 25.68
N PRO A 19 -9.51 30.51 25.34
CA PRO A 19 -8.42 30.74 26.31
C PRO A 19 -8.63 32.06 27.08
N LEU A 20 -9.88 32.39 27.41
CA LEU A 20 -10.31 33.61 28.08
C LEU A 20 -11.49 33.33 29.01
N ASN A 21 -11.35 33.73 30.27
CA ASN A 21 -12.41 33.65 31.27
C ASN A 21 -13.00 35.04 31.57
N VAL A 22 -14.16 35.05 32.21
CA VAL A 22 -14.76 36.28 32.73
C VAL A 22 -13.85 36.86 33.81
N GLY A 23 -13.41 38.11 33.62
CA GLY A 23 -12.46 38.80 34.50
C GLY A 23 -11.04 38.89 33.95
N ASP A 24 -10.71 38.12 32.91
CA ASP A 24 -9.40 38.20 32.27
C ASP A 24 -9.23 39.50 31.45
N GLN A 25 -8.00 40.00 31.38
CA GLN A 25 -7.65 41.06 30.45
C GLN A 25 -7.62 40.50 29.02
N ALA A 26 -8.44 41.08 28.13
CA ALA A 26 -8.50 40.74 26.72
C ALA A 26 -7.64 41.73 25.92
N ASP A 27 -6.36 41.39 25.74
CA ASP A 27 -5.45 42.08 24.83
C ASP A 27 -5.58 41.54 23.39
N ASP A 28 -5.07 42.27 22.40
CA ASP A 28 -5.20 41.90 20.98
C ASP A 28 -4.62 40.52 20.69
N ARG A 29 -3.54 40.14 21.40
CA ARG A 29 -2.92 38.83 21.27
C ARG A 29 -3.86 37.72 21.73
N ARG A 30 -4.47 37.85 22.91
CA ARG A 30 -5.44 36.87 23.42
C ARG A 30 -6.70 36.81 22.56
N LEU A 31 -7.12 37.92 21.95
CA LEU A 31 -8.23 37.91 21.00
C LEU A 31 -7.88 37.10 19.74
N VAL A 32 -6.68 37.27 19.19
CA VAL A 32 -6.21 36.46 18.05
C VAL A 32 -6.11 34.98 18.42
N ASP A 33 -5.55 34.66 19.59
CA ASP A 33 -5.43 33.27 20.06
C ASP A 33 -6.80 32.64 20.36
N SER A 34 -7.78 33.44 20.80
CA SER A 34 -9.17 33.03 20.98
C SER A 34 -9.84 32.72 19.64
N THR A 35 -9.69 33.59 18.65
CA THR A 35 -10.19 33.35 17.29
C THR A 35 -9.58 32.08 16.70
N ARG A 36 -8.27 31.87 16.84
CA ARG A 36 -7.58 30.66 16.37
C ARG A 36 -8.08 29.40 17.07
N SER A 37 -8.25 29.44 18.39
CA SER A 37 -8.77 28.31 19.17
C SER A 37 -10.18 27.93 18.76
N LEU A 38 -11.05 28.93 18.53
CA LEU A 38 -12.40 28.70 18.05
C LEU A 38 -12.42 28.15 16.60
N PHE A 39 -11.58 28.65 15.70
CA PHE A 39 -11.46 28.06 14.35
C PHE A 39 -10.96 26.62 14.39
N LYS A 40 -10.03 26.30 15.29
CA LYS A 40 -9.49 24.94 15.47
C LYS A 40 -10.54 23.92 15.89
N THR A 41 -11.66 24.35 16.48
CA THR A 41 -12.79 23.45 16.78
C THR A 41 -13.47 22.91 15.51
N GLY A 42 -13.32 23.58 14.37
CA GLY A 42 -13.95 23.20 13.11
C GLY A 42 -15.44 23.52 13.02
N PHE A 43 -16.06 24.08 14.07
CA PHE A 43 -17.50 24.34 14.09
C PHE A 43 -17.94 25.58 13.32
N PHE A 44 -17.05 26.54 13.09
CA PHE A 44 -17.41 27.87 12.58
C PHE A 44 -16.75 28.14 11.23
N GLN A 45 -17.50 28.78 10.33
CA GLN A 45 -16.99 29.27 9.05
C GLN A 45 -16.44 30.68 9.14
N ASP A 46 -17.05 31.51 9.99
CA ASP A 46 -16.65 32.89 10.25
C ASP A 46 -16.79 33.20 11.74
N ILE A 47 -15.86 34.00 12.25
CA ILE A 47 -15.79 34.39 13.66
C ILE A 47 -15.36 35.86 13.72
N GLN A 48 -16.23 36.69 14.27
CA GLN A 48 -15.99 38.12 14.46
C GLN A 48 -16.06 38.46 15.94
N LEU A 49 -14.96 38.99 16.46
CA LEU A 49 -14.88 39.48 17.82
C LEU A 49 -15.10 40.99 17.82
N SER A 50 -16.03 41.46 18.65
CA SER A 50 -16.26 42.89 18.88
C SER A 50 -16.38 43.18 20.38
N ARG A 51 -16.18 44.45 20.75
CA ARG A 51 -16.24 44.90 22.14
C ARG A 51 -17.32 45.96 22.28
N ASP A 52 -18.18 45.78 23.27
CA ASP A 52 -19.20 46.76 23.67
C ASP A 52 -19.00 47.07 25.17
N GLY A 53 -18.39 48.23 25.45
CA GLY A 53 -17.97 48.60 26.80
C GLY A 53 -17.04 47.57 27.44
N ASN A 54 -17.52 46.89 28.49
CA ASN A 54 -16.79 45.82 29.19
C ASN A 54 -17.20 44.40 28.76
N VAL A 55 -18.01 44.28 27.69
CA VAL A 55 -18.51 43.00 27.18
C VAL A 55 -17.81 42.63 25.87
N LEU A 56 -17.12 41.49 25.86
CA LEU A 56 -16.67 40.85 24.63
C LEU A 56 -17.87 40.17 23.95
N ILE A 57 -18.14 40.54 22.72
CA ILE A 57 -19.17 39.97 21.83
C ILE A 57 -18.47 39.10 20.79
N ILE A 58 -18.92 37.86 20.67
CA ILE A 58 -18.42 36.86 19.72
C ILE A 58 -19.56 36.56 18.76
N ASN A 59 -19.50 37.08 17.54
CA ASN A 59 -20.43 36.72 16.49
C ASN A 59 -19.82 35.55 15.72
N VAL A 60 -20.51 34.41 15.69
CA VAL A 60 -20.08 33.23 14.96
C VAL A 60 -21.06 32.90 13.86
N VAL A 61 -20.54 32.33 12.78
CA VAL A 61 -21.37 31.66 11.78
C VAL A 61 -21.00 30.17 11.79
N GLU A 62 -21.93 29.34 12.22
CA GLU A 62 -21.75 27.89 12.26
C GLU A 62 -21.59 27.31 10.85
N ARG A 63 -20.71 26.32 10.72
CA ARG A 63 -20.62 25.49 9.52
C ARG A 63 -21.87 24.63 9.41
N PRO A 64 -22.40 24.44 8.19
CA PRO A 64 -23.53 23.53 8.01
C PRO A 64 -23.12 22.08 8.25
N SER A 65 -24.06 21.23 8.62
CA SER A 65 -23.84 19.78 8.63
C SER A 65 -24.28 19.14 7.31
N VAL A 66 -23.62 18.07 6.90
CA VAL A 66 -24.01 17.28 5.73
C VAL A 66 -25.32 16.54 6.01
N SER A 67 -26.35 16.76 5.20
CA SER A 67 -27.65 16.10 5.33
C SER A 67 -27.72 14.77 4.58
N SER A 68 -27.13 14.73 3.38
CA SER A 68 -27.13 13.60 2.48
C SER A 68 -25.98 13.73 1.48
N ILE A 69 -25.51 12.59 0.98
CA ILE A 69 -24.50 12.52 -0.08
C ILE A 69 -25.07 11.65 -1.20
N GLU A 70 -25.29 12.24 -2.36
CA GLU A 70 -25.73 11.57 -3.58
C GLU A 70 -24.54 11.46 -4.54
N ILE A 71 -24.25 10.24 -5.01
CA ILE A 71 -23.19 9.98 -5.98
C ILE A 71 -23.84 9.43 -7.25
N GLU A 72 -23.53 10.05 -8.39
CA GLU A 72 -24.04 9.67 -9.69
C GLU A 72 -22.90 9.46 -10.69
N GLY A 73 -23.11 8.54 -11.65
CA GLY A 73 -22.17 8.29 -12.74
C GLY A 73 -21.01 7.35 -12.41
N ASN A 74 -20.92 6.84 -11.18
CA ASN A 74 -19.94 5.83 -10.79
C ASN A 74 -20.39 4.41 -11.20
N LYS A 75 -19.75 3.85 -12.23
CA LYS A 75 -19.92 2.46 -12.69
C LYS A 75 -18.70 1.59 -12.42
N ALA A 76 -17.50 2.16 -12.47
CA ALA A 76 -16.24 1.46 -12.24
C ALA A 76 -15.94 1.23 -10.76
N ILE A 77 -16.38 2.13 -9.89
CA ILE A 77 -16.22 2.02 -8.43
C ILE A 77 -17.61 1.96 -7.79
N SER A 78 -17.82 0.98 -6.91
CA SER A 78 -19.10 0.81 -6.24
C SER A 78 -19.42 2.02 -5.35
N THR A 79 -20.70 2.38 -5.24
CA THR A 79 -21.13 3.48 -4.36
C THR A 79 -20.76 3.20 -2.89
N GLU A 80 -20.77 1.93 -2.48
CA GLU A 80 -20.38 1.52 -1.12
C GLU A 80 -18.91 1.85 -0.84
N ASP A 81 -18.01 1.50 -1.75
CA ASP A 81 -16.58 1.77 -1.60
C ASP A 81 -16.29 3.27 -1.60
N LEU A 82 -16.95 4.03 -2.48
CA LEU A 82 -16.85 5.49 -2.51
C LEU A 82 -17.30 6.10 -1.18
N MET A 83 -18.50 5.72 -0.69
CA MET A 83 -19.03 6.20 0.58
C MET A 83 -18.12 5.86 1.77
N LYS A 84 -17.49 4.67 1.76
CA LYS A 84 -16.50 4.28 2.77
C LYS A 84 -15.27 5.20 2.75
N GLY A 85 -14.74 5.51 1.56
CA GLY A 85 -13.62 6.44 1.40
C GLY A 85 -13.95 7.88 1.82
N LEU A 86 -15.17 8.35 1.48
CA LEU A 86 -15.68 9.66 1.91
C LEU A 86 -15.74 9.76 3.43
N LYS A 87 -16.29 8.73 4.08
CA LYS A 87 -16.39 8.66 5.55
C LYS A 87 -15.02 8.69 6.22
N GLN A 88 -14.04 7.95 5.70
CA GLN A 88 -12.66 7.98 6.20
C GLN A 88 -12.01 9.37 6.06
N SER A 89 -12.41 10.13 5.04
CA SER A 89 -11.94 11.50 4.80
C SER A 89 -12.70 12.56 5.62
N GLY A 90 -13.61 12.15 6.52
CA GLY A 90 -14.41 13.06 7.34
C GLY A 90 -15.60 13.69 6.61
N LEU A 91 -16.06 13.08 5.51
CA LEU A 91 -17.24 13.50 4.75
C LEU A 91 -18.32 12.41 4.82
N ALA A 92 -19.26 12.56 5.74
CA ALA A 92 -20.37 11.63 5.91
C ALA A 92 -21.64 12.37 6.36
N GLU A 93 -22.80 11.72 6.24
CA GLU A 93 -24.05 12.28 6.74
C GLU A 93 -23.97 12.54 8.26
N GLY A 94 -24.40 13.72 8.67
CA GLY A 94 -24.33 14.19 10.06
C GLY A 94 -23.03 14.93 10.41
N GLU A 95 -21.95 14.75 9.65
CA GLU A 95 -20.67 15.43 9.88
C GLU A 95 -20.73 16.93 9.52
N ILE A 96 -19.79 17.70 10.07
CA ILE A 96 -19.65 19.12 9.78
C ILE A 96 -19.05 19.31 8.39
N PHE A 97 -19.74 20.05 7.54
CA PHE A 97 -19.27 20.32 6.19
C PHE A 97 -18.09 21.30 6.18
N GLN A 98 -17.02 20.91 5.48
CA GLN A 98 -15.89 21.78 5.20
C GLN A 98 -15.59 21.77 3.72
N ARG A 99 -15.54 22.97 3.10
CA ARG A 99 -15.26 23.09 1.67
C ARG A 99 -13.90 22.51 1.29
N ALA A 100 -12.87 22.71 2.13
CA ALA A 100 -11.54 22.15 1.90
C ALA A 100 -11.56 20.61 1.85
N THR A 101 -12.34 19.96 2.72
CA THR A 101 -12.51 18.50 2.72
C THR A 101 -13.17 18.03 1.42
N LEU A 102 -14.21 18.72 0.95
CA LEU A 102 -14.87 18.38 -0.32
C LEU A 102 -13.92 18.47 -1.52
N GLU A 103 -13.13 19.54 -1.60
CA GLU A 103 -12.14 19.71 -2.67
C GLU A 103 -11.03 18.65 -2.61
N GLY A 104 -10.56 18.33 -1.40
CA GLY A 104 -9.59 17.25 -1.18
C GLY A 104 -10.13 15.89 -1.63
N VAL A 105 -11.36 15.59 -1.25
CA VAL A 105 -12.11 14.40 -1.67
C VAL A 105 -12.27 14.36 -3.19
N ARG A 106 -12.71 15.44 -3.83
CA ARG A 106 -12.89 15.51 -5.29
C ARG A 106 -11.59 15.15 -6.01
N ASN A 107 -10.48 15.73 -5.57
CA ASN A 107 -9.16 15.48 -6.15
C ASN A 107 -8.70 14.04 -5.90
N GLU A 108 -9.00 13.45 -4.73
CA GLU A 108 -8.68 12.06 -4.44
C GLU A 108 -9.51 11.10 -5.30
N LEU A 109 -10.81 11.32 -5.43
CA LEU A 109 -11.68 10.55 -6.32
C LEU A 109 -11.15 10.59 -7.75
N GLN A 110 -10.80 11.77 -8.26
CA GLN A 110 -10.20 11.91 -9.58
C GLN A 110 -8.88 11.14 -9.69
N ARG A 111 -8.01 11.19 -8.67
CA ARG A 111 -6.77 10.39 -8.63
C ARG A 111 -7.03 8.89 -8.66
N GLN A 112 -8.06 8.40 -7.98
CA GLN A 112 -8.42 6.98 -7.99
C GLN A 112 -8.86 6.53 -9.38
N TYR A 113 -9.68 7.32 -10.07
CA TYR A 113 -10.04 7.04 -11.46
C TYR A 113 -8.82 7.06 -12.39
N VAL A 114 -7.92 8.04 -12.24
CA VAL A 114 -6.65 8.11 -12.98
C VAL A 114 -5.78 6.87 -12.70
N ALA A 115 -5.72 6.39 -11.47
CA ALA A 115 -4.96 5.19 -11.11
C ALA A 115 -5.48 3.92 -11.81
N GLN A 116 -6.78 3.88 -12.12
CA GLN A 116 -7.44 2.83 -12.91
C GLN A 116 -7.37 3.05 -14.43
N GLY A 117 -6.54 4.00 -14.90
CA GLY A 117 -6.34 4.30 -16.32
C GLY A 117 -7.39 5.23 -16.94
N ARG A 118 -8.26 5.84 -16.14
CA ARG A 118 -9.32 6.76 -16.60
C ARG A 118 -8.89 8.21 -16.48
N TYR A 119 -7.98 8.62 -17.36
CA TYR A 119 -7.41 9.97 -17.35
C TYR A 119 -8.36 11.09 -17.76
N SER A 120 -9.40 10.74 -18.52
CA SER A 120 -10.49 11.66 -18.89
C SER A 120 -11.57 11.76 -17.80
N ALA A 121 -11.37 11.13 -16.64
CA ALA A 121 -12.35 11.23 -15.56
C ALA A 121 -12.41 12.65 -14.98
N GLU A 122 -13.64 13.08 -14.74
CA GLU A 122 -14.00 14.37 -14.18
C GLU A 122 -14.99 14.15 -13.04
N VAL A 123 -14.74 14.81 -11.92
CA VAL A 123 -15.56 14.69 -10.70
C VAL A 123 -16.04 16.08 -10.36
N ASP A 124 -17.34 16.30 -10.46
CA ASP A 124 -17.99 17.54 -10.06
C ASP A 124 -18.68 17.34 -8.72
N ALA A 125 -18.53 18.33 -7.84
CA ALA A 125 -19.17 18.31 -6.53
C ALA A 125 -19.99 19.59 -6.34
N GLU A 126 -21.30 19.42 -6.24
CA GLU A 126 -22.27 20.49 -6.04
C GLU A 126 -22.75 20.48 -4.58
N VAL A 127 -22.74 21.66 -3.96
CA VAL A 127 -23.21 21.86 -2.59
C VAL A 127 -24.57 22.54 -2.65
N VAL A 128 -25.62 21.82 -2.24
CA VAL A 128 -27.00 22.31 -2.26
C VAL A 128 -27.41 22.72 -0.84
N PRO A 129 -27.60 24.03 -0.57
CA PRO A 129 -28.05 24.50 0.74
C PRO A 129 -29.43 23.94 1.10
N GLN A 130 -29.61 23.59 2.37
CA GLN A 130 -30.86 23.08 2.92
C GLN A 130 -31.30 23.86 4.17
N PRO A 131 -32.60 23.79 4.52
CA PRO A 131 -33.08 24.37 5.77
C PRO A 131 -32.36 23.82 7.00
N ARG A 132 -32.29 24.64 8.07
CA ARG A 132 -31.68 24.34 9.37
C ARG A 132 -30.15 24.20 9.33
N ASN A 133 -29.47 25.06 8.53
CA ASN A 133 -28.02 25.09 8.37
C ASN A 133 -27.44 23.73 8.00
N ARG A 134 -27.98 23.15 6.93
CA ARG A 134 -27.53 21.86 6.38
C ARG A 134 -27.19 22.01 4.91
N VAL A 135 -26.40 21.08 4.39
CA VAL A 135 -26.08 20.99 2.97
C VAL A 135 -26.22 19.55 2.48
N ALA A 136 -26.84 19.38 1.32
CA ALA A 136 -26.75 18.13 0.57
C ALA A 136 -25.60 18.22 -0.41
N LEU A 137 -24.87 17.12 -0.56
CA LEU A 137 -23.74 17.03 -1.49
C LEU A 137 -24.15 16.16 -2.66
N LYS A 138 -24.02 16.69 -3.88
CA LYS A 138 -24.23 15.93 -5.12
C LYS A 138 -22.89 15.80 -5.83
N ILE A 139 -22.38 14.58 -5.89
CA ILE A 139 -21.11 14.27 -6.55
C ILE A 139 -21.45 13.59 -7.88
N LYS A 140 -21.18 14.29 -8.99
CA LYS A 140 -21.36 13.77 -10.34
C LYS A 140 -20.02 13.34 -10.88
N ILE A 141 -19.92 12.07 -11.25
CA ILE A 141 -18.70 11.48 -11.76
C ILE A 141 -18.90 11.16 -13.24
N ASN A 142 -18.10 11.81 -14.08
CA ASN A 142 -17.89 11.36 -15.44
C ASN A 142 -16.62 10.51 -15.46
N GLU A 143 -16.76 9.18 -15.57
CA GLU A 143 -15.61 8.28 -15.51
C GLU A 143 -14.70 8.34 -16.73
N GLY A 144 -15.13 9.01 -17.80
CA GLY A 144 -14.42 9.05 -19.06
C GLY A 144 -14.17 7.65 -19.67
N THR A 145 -13.25 7.61 -20.63
CA THR A 145 -12.78 6.36 -21.25
C THR A 145 -11.50 5.88 -20.59
N VAL A 146 -11.32 4.56 -20.55
CA VAL A 146 -10.02 3.99 -20.17
C VAL A 146 -9.04 4.27 -21.28
N ALA A 147 -7.90 4.86 -20.95
CA ALA A 147 -6.83 5.09 -21.91
C ALA A 147 -6.10 3.78 -22.19
N ALA A 148 -5.96 3.45 -23.47
CA ALA A 148 -5.30 2.23 -23.92
C ALA A 148 -3.82 2.48 -24.17
N ILE A 149 -2.98 1.52 -23.82
CA ILE A 149 -1.54 1.57 -24.06
C ILE A 149 -1.31 1.33 -25.55
N GLN A 150 -0.89 2.38 -26.24
CA GLN A 150 -0.58 2.28 -27.66
C GLN A 150 0.78 1.59 -27.82
N HIS A 151 1.83 2.11 -27.18
CA HIS A 151 3.20 1.59 -27.27
C HIS A 151 3.88 1.56 -25.91
N ILE A 152 4.72 0.54 -25.73
CA ILE A 152 5.69 0.43 -24.63
C ILE A 152 7.06 0.37 -25.31
N ASN A 153 7.89 1.37 -25.03
CA ASN A 153 9.23 1.46 -25.59
C ASN A 153 10.26 1.26 -24.48
N ILE A 154 11.20 0.36 -24.68
CA ILE A 154 12.35 0.17 -23.80
C ILE A 154 13.55 0.74 -24.55
N VAL A 155 14.31 1.60 -23.88
CA VAL A 155 15.44 2.31 -24.47
C VAL A 155 16.67 2.03 -23.64
N GLY A 156 17.77 1.67 -24.30
CA GLY A 156 19.04 1.32 -23.65
C GLY A 156 19.27 -0.19 -23.52
N ASN A 157 18.31 -1.01 -23.95
CA ASN A 157 18.50 -2.45 -24.09
C ASN A 157 19.30 -2.79 -25.36
N ASN A 158 20.48 -3.39 -25.17
CA ASN A 158 21.33 -3.90 -26.25
C ASN A 158 21.57 -5.42 -26.10
N VAL A 159 21.48 -5.94 -24.87
CA VAL A 159 21.66 -7.37 -24.58
C VAL A 159 20.42 -8.19 -24.95
N PHE A 160 19.23 -7.66 -24.65
CA PHE A 160 17.96 -8.32 -24.92
C PHE A 160 17.11 -7.45 -25.84
N ASP A 161 16.37 -8.09 -26.75
CA ASP A 161 15.49 -7.44 -27.69
C ASP A 161 14.15 -7.02 -27.05
N ASP A 162 13.51 -6.01 -27.65
CA ASP A 162 12.25 -5.43 -27.17
C ASP A 162 11.14 -6.48 -27.04
N GLU A 163 11.11 -7.49 -27.91
CA GLU A 163 10.10 -8.54 -27.86
C GLU A 163 10.25 -9.40 -26.60
N THR A 164 11.47 -9.86 -26.30
CA THR A 164 11.74 -10.65 -25.08
C THR A 164 11.39 -9.85 -23.83
N LEU A 165 11.79 -8.58 -23.77
CA LEU A 165 11.51 -7.74 -22.61
C LEU A 165 10.02 -7.39 -22.50
N GLY A 166 9.37 -7.10 -23.63
CA GLY A 166 7.94 -6.83 -23.71
C GLY A 166 7.08 -8.03 -23.31
N GLN A 167 7.54 -9.26 -23.52
CA GLN A 167 6.86 -10.47 -23.05
C GLN A 167 6.76 -10.55 -21.52
N LEU A 168 7.73 -9.98 -20.78
CA LEU A 168 7.77 -9.98 -19.31
C LEU A 168 6.69 -9.08 -18.68
N PHE A 169 6.23 -8.09 -19.41
CA PHE A 169 5.26 -7.11 -18.94
C PHE A 169 3.86 -7.74 -18.90
N GLU A 170 3.09 -7.42 -17.87
CA GLU A 170 1.67 -7.73 -17.79
C GLU A 170 0.90 -6.75 -18.66
N LEU A 171 1.33 -5.48 -18.65
CA LEU A 171 0.82 -4.49 -19.59
C LEU A 171 1.28 -4.82 -21.00
N LYS A 172 0.33 -4.77 -21.94
CA LYS A 172 0.58 -5.02 -23.37
C LYS A 172 0.12 -3.84 -24.19
N THR A 173 0.70 -3.72 -25.38
CA THR A 173 0.16 -2.84 -26.41
C THR A 173 -1.19 -3.39 -26.90
N THR A 174 -2.13 -2.50 -27.22
CA THR A 174 -3.45 -2.88 -27.73
C THR A 174 -3.33 -3.87 -28.89
N ASN A 175 -3.91 -5.05 -28.72
CA ASN A 175 -3.98 -6.09 -29.74
C ASN A 175 -5.42 -6.60 -29.88
N TRP A 176 -5.68 -7.43 -30.90
CA TRP A 176 -7.01 -7.97 -31.19
C TRP A 176 -7.65 -8.81 -30.05
N LEU A 177 -6.89 -9.30 -29.08
CA LEU A 177 -7.38 -10.05 -27.90
C LEU A 177 -7.48 -9.18 -26.64
N SER A 178 -7.02 -7.94 -26.67
CA SER A 178 -7.02 -7.04 -25.51
C SER A 178 -8.44 -6.73 -25.02
N PHE A 179 -9.46 -6.84 -25.87
CA PHE A 179 -10.87 -6.71 -25.44
C PHE A 179 -11.28 -7.73 -24.37
N PHE A 180 -10.65 -8.91 -24.37
CA PHE A 180 -10.92 -9.97 -23.39
C PHE A 180 -9.94 -9.90 -22.21
N LYS A 181 -8.66 -9.67 -22.48
CA LYS A 181 -7.60 -9.69 -21.45
C LYS A 181 -7.49 -8.41 -20.63
N ASN A 182 -7.94 -7.27 -21.15
CA ASN A 182 -7.81 -5.96 -20.52
C ASN A 182 -6.35 -5.62 -20.12
N ASP A 183 -5.38 -6.14 -20.87
CA ASP A 183 -3.94 -6.00 -20.66
C ASP A 183 -3.40 -4.67 -21.22
N ASP A 184 -4.19 -3.98 -22.05
CA ASP A 184 -3.88 -2.69 -22.63
C ASP A 184 -4.35 -1.50 -21.79
N LYS A 185 -4.96 -1.75 -20.64
CA LYS A 185 -5.41 -0.68 -19.73
C LYS A 185 -4.27 -0.27 -18.82
N TYR A 186 -3.81 0.98 -18.96
CA TYR A 186 -2.77 1.49 -18.07
C TYR A 186 -3.23 1.48 -16.62
N ALA A 187 -2.41 0.89 -15.75
CA ALA A 187 -2.52 1.02 -14.31
C ALA A 187 -1.12 1.21 -13.73
N ARG A 188 -0.97 2.20 -12.85
CA ARG A 188 0.34 2.52 -12.25
C ARG A 188 0.93 1.33 -11.51
N GLU A 189 0.11 0.61 -10.76
CA GLU A 189 0.54 -0.57 -9.99
C GLU A 189 1.06 -1.70 -10.88
N LYS A 190 0.37 -1.97 -12.00
CA LYS A 190 0.81 -2.95 -12.99
C LYS A 190 2.15 -2.56 -13.61
N LEU A 191 2.32 -1.29 -13.99
CA LEU A 191 3.58 -0.79 -14.52
C LEU A 191 4.72 -0.96 -13.50
N SER A 192 4.51 -0.63 -12.22
CA SER A 192 5.52 -0.85 -11.19
C SER A 192 5.91 -2.34 -11.08
N GLY A 193 4.93 -3.25 -11.16
CA GLY A 193 5.20 -4.69 -11.20
C GLY A 193 5.97 -5.13 -12.46
N ASP A 194 5.64 -4.56 -13.62
CA ASP A 194 6.34 -4.81 -14.88
C ASP A 194 7.80 -4.36 -14.83
N LEU A 195 8.07 -3.18 -14.25
CA LEU A 195 9.42 -2.65 -14.06
C LEU A 195 10.24 -3.53 -13.11
N GLU A 196 9.65 -4.08 -12.05
CA GLU A 196 10.35 -5.01 -11.17
C GLU A 196 10.60 -6.37 -11.85
N ARG A 197 9.68 -6.85 -12.69
CA ARG A 197 9.88 -8.05 -13.51
C ARG A 197 11.02 -7.86 -14.52
N LEU A 198 11.08 -6.69 -15.16
CA LEU A 198 12.19 -6.30 -16.03
C LEU A 198 13.52 -6.29 -15.26
N ARG A 199 13.59 -5.58 -14.14
CA ARG A 199 14.78 -5.51 -13.28
C ARG A 199 15.23 -6.90 -12.83
N SER A 200 14.29 -7.72 -12.36
CA SER A 200 14.56 -9.09 -11.92
C SER A 200 15.11 -9.96 -13.05
N TYR A 201 14.58 -9.81 -14.27
CA TYR A 201 15.05 -10.59 -15.43
C TYR A 201 16.54 -10.38 -15.74
N TYR A 202 17.02 -9.14 -15.62
CA TYR A 202 18.44 -8.78 -15.76
C TYR A 202 19.29 -9.27 -14.58
N LEU A 203 18.85 -9.01 -13.35
CA LEU A 203 19.54 -9.44 -12.12
C LEU A 203 19.68 -10.96 -12.03
N ASP A 204 18.72 -11.70 -12.57
CA ASP A 204 18.75 -13.17 -12.63
C ASP A 204 19.76 -13.72 -13.66
N ARG A 205 20.29 -12.85 -14.54
CA ARG A 205 21.21 -13.20 -15.64
C ARG A 205 22.59 -12.56 -15.53
N GLY A 206 22.90 -11.98 -14.36
CA GLY A 206 24.24 -11.50 -14.02
C GLY A 206 24.43 -9.99 -14.09
N TYR A 207 23.40 -9.23 -14.46
CA TYR A 207 23.50 -7.78 -14.62
C TYR A 207 23.20 -7.08 -13.29
N ILE A 208 24.15 -7.12 -12.35
CA ILE A 208 23.98 -6.61 -10.97
C ILE A 208 23.73 -5.10 -10.94
N ASN A 209 24.40 -4.37 -11.82
CA ASN A 209 24.32 -2.92 -11.93
C ASN A 209 23.21 -2.46 -12.88
N MET A 210 22.29 -3.36 -13.26
CA MET A 210 21.14 -2.96 -14.06
C MET A 210 20.26 -1.98 -13.28
N ASP A 211 19.96 -0.86 -13.91
CA ASP A 211 19.07 0.14 -13.33
C ASP A 211 18.09 0.71 -14.36
N ILE A 212 16.96 1.18 -13.85
CA ILE A 212 15.92 1.86 -14.64
C ILE A 212 16.13 3.35 -14.41
N ALA A 213 16.84 4.00 -15.33
CA ALA A 213 17.23 5.41 -15.23
C ALA A 213 16.01 6.35 -15.16
N SER A 214 14.96 6.07 -15.93
CA SER A 214 13.69 6.80 -15.82
C SER A 214 12.53 6.05 -16.47
N THR A 215 11.32 6.37 -16.03
CA THR A 215 10.08 5.90 -16.66
C THR A 215 9.21 7.11 -16.98
N GLN A 216 8.91 7.28 -18.26
CA GLN A 216 8.10 8.39 -18.76
C GLN A 216 6.77 7.83 -19.25
N VAL A 217 5.68 8.36 -18.71
CA VAL A 217 4.32 8.02 -19.15
C VAL A 217 3.73 9.28 -19.75
N SER A 218 3.46 9.24 -21.05
CA SER A 218 2.82 10.34 -21.77
C SER A 218 1.45 9.91 -22.28
N ILE A 219 0.57 10.89 -22.39
CA ILE A 219 -0.84 10.69 -22.74
C ILE A 219 -1.16 11.63 -23.88
N THR A 220 -1.92 11.16 -24.85
CA THR A 220 -2.38 11.99 -25.96
C THR A 220 -3.32 13.11 -25.46
N PRO A 221 -3.40 14.26 -26.17
CA PRO A 221 -4.28 15.37 -25.78
C PRO A 221 -5.76 14.97 -25.63
N ASP A 222 -6.22 13.97 -26.39
CA ASP A 222 -7.57 13.42 -26.32
C ASP A 222 -7.78 12.44 -25.13
N LYS A 223 -6.73 12.18 -24.35
CA LYS A 223 -6.71 11.31 -23.16
C LYS A 223 -7.10 9.85 -23.43
N LYS A 224 -6.97 9.38 -24.69
CA LYS A 224 -7.34 8.01 -25.09
C LYS A 224 -6.17 7.06 -25.19
N HIS A 225 -4.97 7.56 -25.45
CA HIS A 225 -3.80 6.72 -25.67
C HIS A 225 -2.68 7.06 -24.68
N VAL A 226 -2.02 6.01 -24.20
CA VAL A 226 -0.87 6.08 -23.31
C VAL A 226 0.36 5.54 -24.02
N TYR A 227 1.47 6.24 -23.87
CA TYR A 227 2.79 5.82 -24.33
C TYR A 227 3.71 5.72 -23.12
N ILE A 228 4.33 4.56 -22.96
CA ILE A 228 5.26 4.29 -21.85
C ILE A 228 6.66 4.18 -22.45
N THR A 229 7.61 4.95 -21.94
CA THR A 229 9.03 4.84 -22.29
C THR A 229 9.83 4.52 -21.04
N VAL A 230 10.54 3.41 -21.06
CA VAL A 230 11.40 2.94 -19.96
C VAL A 230 12.84 3.06 -20.42
N ASN A 231 13.58 3.99 -19.83
CA ASN A 231 15.01 4.13 -20.10
C ASN A 231 15.78 3.28 -19.08
N ILE A 232 16.61 2.37 -19.57
CA ILE A 232 17.39 1.45 -18.75
C ILE A 232 18.89 1.60 -19.01
N ASN A 233 19.68 1.26 -18.00
CA ASN A 233 21.10 1.01 -18.09
C ASN A 233 21.32 -0.46 -17.74
N GLU A 234 21.73 -1.28 -18.71
CA GLU A 234 21.87 -2.73 -18.49
C GLU A 234 23.02 -3.07 -17.54
N GLY A 235 24.10 -2.29 -17.58
CA GLY A 235 25.33 -2.58 -16.87
C GLY A 235 26.07 -3.80 -17.44
N GLU A 236 27.16 -4.17 -16.78
CA GLU A 236 28.00 -5.31 -17.19
C GLU A 236 27.53 -6.62 -16.55
N LYS A 237 27.96 -7.73 -17.14
CA LYS A 237 27.63 -9.08 -16.67
C LYS A 237 28.66 -9.58 -15.66
N TYR A 238 28.19 -10.00 -14.48
CA TYR A 238 29.03 -10.45 -13.38
C TYR A 238 29.03 -11.97 -13.22
N THR A 239 30.19 -12.52 -12.87
CA THR A 239 30.35 -13.93 -12.48
C THR A 239 30.66 -14.06 -10.99
N VAL A 240 30.16 -15.11 -10.36
CA VAL A 240 30.41 -15.38 -8.95
C VAL A 240 31.86 -15.79 -8.77
N ARG A 241 32.61 -15.09 -7.92
CA ARG A 241 34.00 -15.44 -7.58
C ARG A 241 34.09 -16.31 -6.35
N ASP A 242 33.42 -15.90 -5.28
CA ASP A 242 33.45 -16.62 -4.01
C ASP A 242 32.08 -16.60 -3.32
N VAL A 243 31.82 -17.62 -2.51
CA VAL A 243 30.58 -17.76 -1.73
C VAL A 243 30.95 -18.03 -0.28
N LYS A 244 30.57 -17.10 0.59
CA LYS A 244 30.89 -17.15 2.02
C LYS A 244 29.63 -17.30 2.85
N LEU A 245 29.72 -18.07 3.92
CA LEU A 245 28.72 -18.16 4.97
C LEU A 245 29.25 -17.42 6.20
N SER A 246 28.40 -16.60 6.82
CA SER A 246 28.74 -15.84 8.04
C SER A 246 27.58 -15.90 9.02
N GLY A 247 27.88 -15.82 10.31
CA GLY A 247 26.89 -15.90 11.40
C GLY A 247 26.87 -17.27 12.10
N ASP A 248 25.84 -17.49 12.91
CA ASP A 248 25.68 -18.71 13.70
C ASP A 248 24.74 -19.68 12.99
N LEU A 249 25.30 -20.73 12.41
CA LEU A 249 24.53 -21.68 11.61
C LEU A 249 23.59 -22.55 12.44
N LYS A 250 23.85 -22.78 13.74
CA LYS A 250 23.07 -23.69 14.62
C LYS A 250 22.84 -25.13 14.11
N VAL A 251 23.28 -25.45 12.90
CA VAL A 251 23.25 -26.76 12.24
C VAL A 251 24.64 -27.07 11.68
N PRO A 252 24.97 -28.34 11.40
CA PRO A 252 26.26 -28.69 10.81
C PRO A 252 26.49 -27.95 9.49
N GLU A 253 27.67 -27.36 9.34
CA GLU A 253 28.02 -26.54 8.19
C GLU A 253 27.88 -27.30 6.85
N ASP A 254 28.20 -28.59 6.83
CA ASP A 254 28.06 -29.44 5.64
C ASP A 254 26.62 -29.53 5.13
N GLN A 255 25.63 -29.44 6.02
CA GLN A 255 24.22 -29.42 5.66
C GLN A 255 23.77 -28.08 5.09
N VAL A 256 24.44 -26.98 5.46
CA VAL A 256 24.19 -25.66 4.89
C VAL A 256 24.88 -25.54 3.54
N LYS A 257 26.12 -26.05 3.44
CA LYS A 257 26.89 -26.09 2.19
C LYS A 257 26.18 -26.88 1.10
N SER A 258 25.52 -28.00 1.42
CA SER A 258 24.77 -28.78 0.44
C SER A 258 23.53 -28.07 -0.11
N LEU A 259 23.06 -27.01 0.55
CA LEU A 259 21.94 -26.16 0.11
C LEU A 259 22.40 -24.96 -0.71
N LEU A 260 23.72 -24.72 -0.81
CA LEU A 260 24.27 -23.66 -1.67
C LEU A 260 24.08 -24.05 -3.13
N LEU A 261 23.05 -23.46 -3.77
CA LEU A 261 22.88 -23.55 -5.22
C LEU A 261 23.88 -22.67 -5.96
N VAL A 262 24.46 -21.69 -5.26
CA VAL A 262 25.43 -20.77 -5.81
C VAL A 262 26.83 -21.40 -5.82
N GLN A 263 27.50 -21.38 -6.98
CA GLN A 263 28.86 -21.90 -7.14
C GLN A 263 29.81 -20.85 -7.73
N PRO A 264 31.10 -20.82 -7.32
CA PRO A 264 32.13 -20.05 -8.00
C PRO A 264 32.21 -20.36 -9.50
N GLY A 265 32.45 -19.34 -10.32
CA GLY A 265 32.59 -19.43 -11.78
C GLY A 265 31.28 -19.34 -12.57
N GLN A 266 30.11 -19.48 -11.91
CA GLN A 266 28.83 -19.32 -12.61
C GLN A 266 28.45 -17.84 -12.78
N VAL A 267 27.53 -17.55 -13.70
CA VAL A 267 26.95 -16.21 -13.85
C VAL A 267 26.10 -15.88 -12.61
N PHE A 268 26.24 -14.67 -12.08
CA PHE A 268 25.42 -14.22 -10.96
C PHE A 268 23.93 -14.33 -11.29
N SER A 269 23.12 -14.76 -10.32
CA SER A 269 21.67 -14.80 -10.46
C SER A 269 21.03 -14.46 -9.12
N ARG A 270 20.31 -13.33 -9.07
CA ARG A 270 19.58 -12.93 -7.87
C ARG A 270 18.59 -14.00 -7.43
N LYS A 271 17.85 -14.61 -8.37
CA LYS A 271 16.96 -15.75 -8.09
C LYS A 271 17.68 -16.90 -7.41
N VAL A 272 18.82 -17.36 -7.92
CA VAL A 272 19.57 -18.47 -7.31
C VAL A 272 20.07 -18.12 -5.91
N MET A 273 20.54 -16.88 -5.71
CA MET A 273 20.95 -16.37 -4.40
C MET A 273 19.77 -16.34 -3.42
N THR A 274 18.63 -15.76 -3.81
CA THR A 274 17.43 -15.70 -2.97
C THR A 274 16.89 -17.10 -2.65
N THR A 275 16.83 -18.01 -3.62
CA THR A 275 16.44 -19.40 -3.40
C THR A 275 17.40 -20.11 -2.43
N THR A 276 18.71 -19.86 -2.53
CA THR A 276 19.69 -20.39 -1.57
C THR A 276 19.42 -19.88 -0.16
N SER A 277 19.20 -18.57 0.02
CA SER A 277 18.79 -17.97 1.29
C SER A 277 17.53 -18.61 1.87
N GLU A 278 16.51 -18.84 1.03
CA GLU A 278 15.25 -19.48 1.44
C GLU A 278 15.45 -20.93 1.88
N LEU A 279 16.28 -21.70 1.17
CA LEU A 279 16.60 -23.09 1.53
C LEU A 279 17.30 -23.18 2.89
N ILE A 280 18.30 -22.31 3.13
CA ILE A 280 18.99 -22.23 4.42
C ILE A 280 17.99 -21.81 5.52
N THR A 281 17.18 -20.77 5.28
CA THR A 281 16.15 -20.32 6.23
C THR A 281 15.19 -21.45 6.59
N ARG A 282 14.69 -22.19 5.59
CA ARG A 282 13.80 -23.35 5.80
C ARG A 282 14.50 -24.46 6.60
N ARG A 283 15.77 -24.75 6.30
CA ARG A 283 16.55 -25.75 7.04
C ARG A 283 16.69 -25.40 8.52
N LEU A 284 16.94 -24.13 8.85
CA LEU A 284 16.98 -23.63 10.22
C LEU A 284 15.60 -23.68 10.88
N GLY A 285 14.57 -23.25 10.15
CA GLY A 285 13.18 -23.31 10.58
C GLY A 285 12.72 -24.73 10.94
N ASN A 286 13.26 -25.76 10.30
CA ASN A 286 12.97 -27.15 10.64
C ASN A 286 13.49 -27.57 12.03
N GLU A 287 14.51 -26.88 12.56
CA GLU A 287 15.13 -27.17 13.85
C GLU A 287 14.54 -26.37 15.02
N GLY A 288 13.54 -25.51 14.80
CA GLY A 288 13.03 -24.60 15.82
C GLY A 288 13.31 -23.13 15.57
N TYR A 289 14.16 -22.79 14.62
CA TYR A 289 14.50 -21.40 14.30
C TYR A 289 13.54 -20.82 13.25
N THR A 290 12.23 -20.88 13.53
CA THR A 290 11.16 -20.50 12.60
C THR A 290 11.26 -19.04 12.12
N PHE A 291 11.90 -18.18 12.91
CA PHE A 291 12.11 -16.77 12.61
C PHE A 291 13.55 -16.46 12.18
N ALA A 292 14.31 -17.47 11.75
CA ALA A 292 15.63 -17.27 11.18
C ALA A 292 15.56 -16.35 9.95
N ASN A 293 16.57 -15.52 9.79
CA ASN A 293 16.73 -14.62 8.65
C ASN A 293 18.08 -14.88 7.98
N VAL A 294 18.05 -15.21 6.69
CA VAL A 294 19.27 -15.46 5.90
C VAL A 294 19.31 -14.50 4.72
N ASN A 295 20.24 -13.56 4.75
CA ASN A 295 20.38 -12.54 3.71
C ASN A 295 21.62 -12.82 2.85
N GLY A 296 21.43 -12.98 1.55
CA GLY A 296 22.52 -13.00 0.58
C GLY A 296 22.90 -11.58 0.20
N VAL A 297 24.13 -11.18 0.52
CA VAL A 297 24.67 -9.85 0.22
C VAL A 297 25.69 -9.99 -0.91
N PRO A 298 25.40 -9.50 -2.13
CA PRO A 298 26.38 -9.44 -3.20
C PRO A 298 27.38 -8.30 -2.93
N GLN A 299 28.66 -8.59 -3.09
CA GLN A 299 29.76 -7.64 -3.04
C GLN A 299 30.40 -7.59 -4.43
N PRO A 300 29.92 -6.70 -5.32
CA PRO A 300 30.45 -6.60 -6.67
C PRO A 300 31.85 -5.99 -6.66
N ASN A 301 32.71 -6.51 -7.52
CA ASN A 301 34.00 -5.95 -7.87
C ASN A 301 33.95 -5.50 -9.34
N ASP A 302 33.89 -4.19 -9.55
CA ASP A 302 33.72 -3.61 -10.88
C ASP A 302 34.97 -3.72 -11.76
N GLN A 303 36.15 -4.00 -11.19
CA GLN A 303 37.40 -4.09 -11.95
C GLN A 303 37.53 -5.38 -12.75
N ASP A 304 37.04 -6.49 -12.20
CA ASP A 304 37.14 -7.82 -12.81
C ASP A 304 35.76 -8.38 -13.19
N HIS A 305 34.69 -7.60 -13.01
CA HIS A 305 33.30 -8.00 -13.22
C HIS A 305 32.95 -9.29 -12.48
N THR A 306 33.43 -9.40 -11.24
CA THR A 306 33.10 -10.52 -10.36
C THR A 306 32.30 -10.10 -9.16
N VAL A 307 31.60 -11.05 -8.54
CA VAL A 307 30.84 -10.81 -7.32
C VAL A 307 31.16 -11.87 -6.27
N ASP A 308 31.44 -11.43 -5.05
CA ASP A 308 31.44 -12.31 -3.89
C ASP A 308 30.05 -12.29 -3.27
N ILE A 309 29.50 -13.45 -2.93
CA ILE A 309 28.21 -13.53 -2.25
C ILE A 309 28.45 -13.95 -0.81
N MET A 310 28.06 -13.08 0.13
CA MET A 310 28.07 -13.38 1.56
C MET A 310 26.66 -13.66 2.06
N PHE A 311 26.41 -14.90 2.47
CA PHE A 311 25.18 -15.28 3.15
C PHE A 311 25.34 -15.04 4.65
N VAL A 312 24.64 -14.03 5.16
CA VAL A 312 24.60 -13.68 6.58
C VAL A 312 23.41 -14.41 7.22
N VAL A 313 23.71 -15.33 8.14
CA VAL A 313 22.73 -16.16 8.84
C VAL A 313 22.50 -15.62 10.24
N ASP A 314 21.27 -15.16 10.50
CA ASP A 314 20.77 -14.88 11.85
C ASP A 314 19.70 -15.92 12.21
N PRO A 315 20.02 -16.91 13.06
CA PRO A 315 19.06 -17.95 13.45
C PRO A 315 17.98 -17.42 14.39
N GLY A 316 18.19 -16.28 15.06
CA GLY A 316 17.29 -15.80 16.11
C GLY A 316 17.16 -16.79 17.28
N LYS A 317 16.02 -16.71 17.99
CA LYS A 317 15.70 -17.63 19.10
C LYS A 317 14.95 -18.85 18.59
N ARG A 318 15.23 -20.00 19.22
CA ARG A 318 14.45 -21.22 19.01
C ARG A 318 13.05 -21.04 19.58
N ALA A 319 12.03 -21.26 18.76
CA ALA A 319 10.62 -21.13 19.12
C ALA A 319 9.97 -22.51 19.36
N TYR A 320 9.02 -22.55 20.27
CA TYR A 320 8.12 -23.68 20.47
C TYR A 320 6.68 -23.24 20.21
N VAL A 321 5.83 -24.18 19.84
CA VAL A 321 4.42 -23.91 19.55
C VAL A 321 3.66 -23.94 20.86
N ASN A 322 3.17 -22.79 21.33
CA ASN A 322 2.33 -22.73 22.53
C ASN A 322 0.97 -23.39 22.28
N ARG A 323 0.22 -22.88 21.29
CA ARG A 323 -1.10 -23.37 20.93
C ARG A 323 -1.36 -23.25 19.43
N ILE A 324 -2.14 -24.17 18.89
CA ILE A 324 -2.66 -24.19 17.53
C ILE A 324 -4.16 -23.87 17.62
N ASN A 325 -4.54 -22.75 17.02
CA ASN A 325 -5.92 -22.29 16.96
C ASN A 325 -6.41 -22.31 15.52
N TYR A 326 -7.69 -22.65 15.35
CA TYR A 326 -8.36 -22.65 14.05
C TYR A 326 -9.40 -21.53 14.03
N ARG A 327 -9.54 -20.88 12.87
CA ARG A 327 -10.53 -19.83 12.63
C ARG A 327 -11.18 -20.10 11.28
N GLY A 328 -12.49 -19.88 11.20
CA GLY A 328 -13.27 -20.06 9.97
C GLY A 328 -13.88 -21.45 9.76
N ASN A 329 -13.60 -22.42 10.64
CA ASN A 329 -14.19 -23.76 10.62
C ASN A 329 -15.62 -23.80 11.23
N THR A 330 -16.57 -23.08 10.64
CA THR A 330 -17.96 -23.00 11.16
C THR A 330 -18.78 -24.27 10.95
N LYS A 331 -18.43 -25.10 9.96
CA LYS A 331 -19.11 -26.36 9.62
C LYS A 331 -18.29 -27.61 9.93
N THR A 332 -17.08 -27.46 10.47
CA THR A 332 -16.13 -28.56 10.69
C THR A 332 -15.60 -28.49 12.10
N GLU A 333 -15.73 -29.59 12.84
CA GLU A 333 -15.25 -29.69 14.22
C GLU A 333 -13.72 -29.56 14.31
N ASP A 334 -13.25 -28.94 15.39
CA ASP A 334 -11.81 -28.70 15.64
C ASP A 334 -10.98 -29.98 15.55
N GLU A 335 -11.50 -31.09 16.09
CA GLU A 335 -10.82 -32.39 16.13
C GLU A 335 -10.50 -32.92 14.73
N VAL A 336 -11.37 -32.65 13.75
CA VAL A 336 -11.18 -33.05 12.35
C VAL A 336 -9.99 -32.32 11.72
N LEU A 337 -9.74 -31.07 12.09
CA LEU A 337 -8.55 -30.34 11.65
C LEU A 337 -7.33 -30.77 12.46
N ARG A 338 -7.49 -30.91 13.77
CA ARG A 338 -6.40 -31.21 14.72
C ARG A 338 -5.72 -32.54 14.44
N ARG A 339 -6.45 -33.57 14.02
CA ARG A 339 -5.87 -34.86 13.63
C ARG A 339 -4.98 -34.81 12.38
N GLU A 340 -5.09 -33.77 11.56
CA GLU A 340 -4.24 -33.59 10.37
C GLU A 340 -2.93 -32.87 10.68
N MET A 341 -2.77 -32.32 11.88
CA MET A 341 -1.56 -31.61 12.28
C MET A 341 -0.39 -32.57 12.46
N ARG A 342 0.73 -32.20 11.85
CA ARG A 342 2.05 -32.79 12.09
C ARG A 342 2.84 -31.99 13.11
N GLN A 343 2.65 -30.67 13.13
CA GLN A 343 3.18 -29.83 14.19
C GLN A 343 2.34 -30.03 15.46
N MET A 344 3.01 -30.33 16.58
CA MET A 344 2.37 -30.49 17.88
C MET A 344 2.46 -29.22 18.72
N GLU A 345 1.42 -28.96 19.52
CA GLU A 345 1.47 -28.01 20.62
C GLU A 345 2.46 -28.48 21.69
N GLY A 346 3.16 -27.56 22.34
CA GLY A 346 4.25 -27.82 23.29
C GLY A 346 5.56 -28.29 22.66
N GLY A 347 5.58 -28.65 21.36
CA GLY A 347 6.79 -29.05 20.64
C GLY A 347 7.58 -27.87 20.07
N TRP A 348 8.85 -28.11 19.71
CA TRP A 348 9.62 -27.15 18.91
C TRP A 348 8.89 -26.86 17.60
N ALA A 349 8.87 -25.59 17.21
CA ALA A 349 8.26 -25.20 15.95
C ALA A 349 9.10 -25.71 14.78
N SER A 350 8.48 -26.31 13.77
CA SER A 350 9.20 -26.80 12.59
C SER A 350 8.46 -26.34 11.35
N THR A 351 9.13 -25.52 10.52
CA THR A 351 8.55 -25.03 9.26
C THR A 351 8.06 -26.19 8.39
N TYR A 352 8.84 -27.28 8.30
CA TYR A 352 8.43 -28.49 7.60
C TYR A 352 7.14 -29.11 8.15
N LEU A 353 7.02 -29.29 9.47
CA LEU A 353 5.81 -29.89 10.06
C LEU A 353 4.59 -28.97 9.90
N ILE A 354 4.79 -27.65 9.98
CA ILE A 354 3.74 -26.66 9.75
C ILE A 354 3.25 -26.72 8.30
N ASP A 355 4.16 -26.71 7.32
CA ASP A 355 3.84 -26.80 5.89
C ASP A 355 3.16 -28.14 5.54
N GLN A 356 3.61 -29.25 6.15
CA GLN A 356 2.95 -30.54 6.00
C GLN A 356 1.53 -30.53 6.57
N SER A 357 1.33 -29.90 7.72
CA SER A 357 0.00 -29.77 8.33
C SER A 357 -0.94 -28.99 7.41
N LYS A 358 -0.47 -27.86 6.86
CA LYS A 358 -1.20 -27.05 5.86
C LYS A 358 -1.59 -27.89 4.65
N THR A 359 -0.62 -28.57 4.04
CA THR A 359 -0.84 -29.40 2.85
C THR A 359 -1.88 -30.51 3.09
N ARG A 360 -1.90 -31.10 4.29
CA ARG A 360 -2.88 -32.14 4.65
C ARG A 360 -4.29 -31.57 4.79
N LEU A 361 -4.43 -30.40 5.39
CA LEU A 361 -5.70 -29.70 5.50
C LEU A 361 -6.26 -29.31 4.12
N GLU A 362 -5.42 -28.80 3.22
CA GLU A 362 -5.81 -28.48 1.84
C GLU A 362 -6.30 -29.72 1.09
N ARG A 363 -5.63 -30.86 1.28
CA ARG A 363 -5.99 -32.14 0.64
C ARG A 363 -7.32 -32.72 1.09
N LEU A 364 -7.90 -32.28 2.21
CA LEU A 364 -9.24 -32.71 2.61
C LEU A 364 -10.32 -32.22 1.64
N GLY A 365 -10.08 -31.12 0.92
CA GLY A 365 -11.06 -30.53 0.00
C GLY A 365 -12.27 -29.89 0.69
N PHE A 366 -12.28 -29.79 2.02
CA PHE A 366 -13.36 -29.15 2.80
C PHE A 366 -13.29 -27.62 2.75
N PHE A 367 -12.12 -27.06 2.46
CA PHE A 367 -11.83 -25.63 2.55
C PHE A 367 -11.46 -25.09 1.17
N LYS A 368 -11.92 -23.87 0.88
CA LYS A 368 -11.50 -23.16 -0.34
C LYS A 368 -10.06 -22.67 -0.25
N GLU A 369 -9.63 -22.29 0.94
CA GLU A 369 -8.31 -21.72 1.22
C GLU A 369 -7.90 -22.11 2.64
N VAL A 370 -6.62 -22.43 2.81
CA VAL A 370 -6.00 -22.70 4.12
C VAL A 370 -4.83 -21.76 4.26
N ASN A 371 -4.91 -20.83 5.22
CA ASN A 371 -3.83 -19.91 5.53
C ASN A 371 -3.26 -20.20 6.92
N VAL A 372 -1.94 -20.02 7.04
CA VAL A 372 -1.21 -20.25 8.28
C VAL A 372 -0.54 -18.96 8.70
N GLU A 373 -0.78 -18.55 9.94
CA GLU A 373 -0.12 -17.42 10.56
C GLU A 373 0.65 -17.91 11.79
N THR A 374 1.87 -17.40 11.98
CA THR A 374 2.75 -17.74 13.10
C THR A 374 3.05 -16.51 13.96
N PRO A 375 2.03 -15.89 14.60
CA PRO A 375 2.24 -14.70 15.42
C PRO A 375 3.15 -15.03 16.61
N GLN A 376 4.13 -14.16 16.85
CA GLN A 376 4.97 -14.24 18.05
C GLN A 376 4.14 -13.86 19.28
N VAL A 377 4.16 -14.72 20.29
CA VAL A 377 3.52 -14.47 21.59
C VAL A 377 4.62 -14.27 22.65
N PRO A 378 4.45 -13.31 23.60
CA PRO A 378 5.43 -13.02 24.64
C PRO A 378 5.76 -14.20 25.57
#